data_AF-A0A3N4SKI2-F1
#
_entry.id   AF-A0A3N4SKI2-F1
#
_cell.length_a   1.000
_cell.length_b   1.000
_cell.length_c   1.000
_cell.angle_alpha   90.00
_cell.angle_beta   90.00
_cell.angle_gamma   90.00
#
_symmetry.space_group_name_H-M   'P 1'
#
loop_
_entity.id
_entity.type
_entity.pdbx_description
1 polymer ?
#
loop_
_entity_poly.entity_id
_entity_poly.type
_entity_poly.pdbx_seq_one_letter_code
_entity_poly.pdbx_strand_id
1 'polypeptide(L)'
;MPQPQRLGDPLHQERPSAQQLSLLADANPCPPEKAALASLGDDPRTLVEIIEDHPALRGALDWPRLLELLTPLKPRHYSISSSQATDPRHADLMISLLEAPAHSGKGTYRGTGSGHLTSLRPGDTLYARVQPCREAFRIDDSAPVVMIAAGTGLAPFRGAVADRTAALAAGNQLRPALCYFGCDAAEADFLHAEELYAAESAGAVSLRPAFSTDGTFVQHRIAAEADEVWALLAAGAKVYVCGDGGRMAPGVREAFRTIYRDRTPGGNAEEWLNTLVADGRYVEDVYAAN
;
A
#
# COMPACT_ATOMS: atom_id res chain seq x y z
N MET A 1 -18.78 15.82 -5.83
CA MET A 1 -18.23 14.82 -4.89
C MET A 1 -17.77 13.62 -5.72
N PRO A 2 -16.49 13.23 -5.69
CA PRO A 2 -16.09 11.98 -6.32
C PRO A 2 -16.70 10.83 -5.49
N GLN A 3 -17.40 9.92 -6.17
CA GLN A 3 -17.95 8.72 -5.54
C GLN A 3 -16.81 7.89 -4.93
N PRO A 4 -17.00 7.28 -3.75
CA PRO A 4 -16.05 6.33 -3.23
C PRO A 4 -15.93 5.19 -4.25
N GLN A 5 -14.73 4.99 -4.79
CA GLN A 5 -14.40 3.77 -5.51
C GLN A 5 -14.69 2.62 -4.54
N ARG A 6 -15.59 1.70 -4.94
CA ARG A 6 -15.81 0.47 -4.19
C ARG A 6 -14.43 -0.14 -3.96
N LEU A 7 -14.05 -0.39 -2.71
CA LEU A 7 -12.87 -1.19 -2.40
C LEU A 7 -13.06 -2.53 -3.12
N GLY A 8 -12.40 -2.65 -4.26
CA GLY A 8 -12.47 -3.81 -5.12
C GLY A 8 -11.68 -4.95 -4.50
N ASP A 9 -12.00 -6.14 -5.00
CA ASP A 9 -11.20 -7.36 -4.90
C ASP A 9 -9.70 -7.04 -4.72
N PRO A 10 -9.09 -7.48 -3.61
CA PRO A 10 -7.75 -7.05 -3.24
C PRO A 10 -6.68 -7.47 -4.27
N LEU A 11 -6.96 -8.47 -5.11
CA LEU A 11 -6.09 -8.92 -6.20
C LEU A 11 -6.27 -8.14 -7.52
N HIS A 12 -7.26 -7.26 -7.62
CA HIS A 12 -7.63 -6.44 -8.79
C HIS A 12 -7.45 -7.18 -10.14
N GLN A 13 -7.85 -8.46 -10.20
CA GLN A 13 -7.91 -9.22 -11.46
C GLN A 13 -9.09 -8.65 -12.26
N GLU A 14 -8.81 -7.82 -13.26
CA GLU A 14 -9.85 -7.07 -13.96
C GLU A 14 -10.76 -8.03 -14.74
N ARG A 15 -12.00 -8.16 -14.24
CA ARG A 15 -13.07 -8.90 -14.90
C ARG A 15 -13.66 -8.06 -16.02
N PRO A 16 -14.08 -8.67 -17.13
CA PRO A 16 -14.74 -7.95 -18.20
C PRO A 16 -16.07 -7.37 -17.70
N SER A 17 -16.32 -6.12 -18.06
CA SER A 17 -17.59 -5.44 -17.85
C SER A 17 -18.69 -6.07 -18.70
N ALA A 18 -19.94 -5.85 -18.30
CA ALA A 18 -21.11 -6.25 -19.09
C ALA A 18 -21.08 -5.70 -20.53
N GLN A 19 -20.53 -4.49 -20.72
CA GLN A 19 -20.34 -3.91 -22.05
C GLN A 19 -19.33 -4.71 -22.87
N GLN A 20 -18.18 -5.07 -22.30
CA GLN A 20 -17.18 -5.89 -22.99
C GLN A 20 -17.74 -7.26 -23.36
N LEU A 21 -18.49 -7.92 -22.46
CA LEU A 21 -19.15 -9.19 -22.73
C LEU A 21 -20.18 -9.08 -23.87
N SER A 22 -20.99 -8.02 -23.89
CA SER A 22 -21.94 -7.76 -24.98
C SER A 22 -21.23 -7.57 -26.32
N LEU A 23 -20.14 -6.80 -26.35
CA LEU A 23 -19.37 -6.55 -27.56
C LEU A 23 -18.73 -7.84 -28.11
N LEU A 24 -18.27 -8.73 -27.22
CA LEU A 24 -17.77 -10.06 -27.58
C LEU A 24 -18.89 -10.95 -28.14
N ALA A 25 -20.06 -11.00 -27.48
CA ALA A 25 -21.19 -11.79 -27.94
C ALA A 25 -21.68 -11.32 -29.33
N ASP A 26 -21.69 -10.01 -29.58
CA ASP A 26 -22.08 -9.45 -30.88
C ASP A 26 -21.08 -9.75 -31.99
N ALA A 27 -19.79 -9.80 -31.65
CA ALA A 27 -18.73 -10.13 -32.59
C ALA A 27 -18.61 -11.64 -32.87
N ASN A 28 -19.16 -12.52 -32.01
CA ASN A 28 -19.00 -13.96 -32.16
C ASN A 28 -19.92 -14.52 -33.27
N PRO A 29 -19.37 -15.11 -34.36
CA PRO A 29 -20.16 -15.63 -35.48
C PRO A 29 -20.82 -16.98 -35.17
N CYS A 30 -20.43 -17.65 -34.09
CA CYS A 30 -20.92 -18.97 -33.70
C CYS A 30 -22.12 -18.83 -32.76
N PRO A 31 -23.36 -19.20 -33.17
CA PRO A 31 -24.55 -19.05 -32.34
C PRO A 31 -24.46 -19.66 -30.92
N PRO A 32 -23.93 -20.88 -30.70
CA PRO A 32 -23.82 -21.42 -29.35
C PRO A 32 -22.80 -20.66 -28.48
N GLU A 33 -21.64 -20.24 -29.03
CA GLU A 33 -20.68 -19.43 -28.27
C GLU A 33 -21.23 -18.04 -27.96
N LYS A 34 -21.95 -17.42 -28.91
CA LYS A 34 -22.65 -16.16 -28.69
C LYS A 34 -23.65 -16.26 -27.54
N ALA A 35 -24.47 -17.32 -27.51
CA ALA A 35 -25.42 -17.55 -26.44
C ALA A 35 -24.71 -17.77 -25.08
N ALA A 36 -23.60 -18.51 -25.07
CA ALA A 36 -22.78 -18.71 -23.88
C ALA A 36 -22.25 -17.37 -23.34
N LEU A 37 -21.61 -16.56 -24.19
CA LEU A 37 -21.11 -15.22 -23.84
C LEU A 37 -22.20 -14.30 -23.29
N ALA A 38 -23.38 -14.28 -23.93
CA ALA A 38 -24.51 -13.47 -23.49
C ALA A 38 -25.11 -13.93 -22.15
N SER A 39 -24.88 -15.19 -21.76
CA SER A 39 -25.33 -15.76 -20.49
C SER A 39 -24.30 -15.65 -19.36
N LEU A 40 -23.09 -15.14 -19.64
CA LEU A 40 -22.06 -14.97 -18.61
C LEU A 40 -22.50 -13.94 -17.58
N GLY A 41 -22.61 -14.40 -16.34
CA GLY A 41 -22.85 -13.57 -15.16
C GLY A 41 -21.55 -13.10 -14.53
N ASP A 42 -21.38 -13.36 -13.23
CA ASP A 42 -20.14 -13.07 -12.52
C ASP A 42 -19.08 -14.15 -12.81
N ASP A 43 -18.49 -14.09 -14.00
CA ASP A 43 -17.45 -15.02 -14.43
C ASP A 43 -16.06 -14.57 -13.90
N PRO A 44 -15.26 -15.48 -13.31
CA PRO A 44 -13.98 -15.11 -12.72
C PRO A 44 -12.84 -14.93 -13.75
N ARG A 45 -13.07 -15.25 -15.03
CA ARG A 45 -12.07 -15.10 -16.09
C ARG A 45 -11.85 -13.65 -16.49
N THR A 46 -10.62 -13.35 -16.87
CA THR A 46 -10.24 -12.09 -17.50
C THR A 46 -10.79 -12.00 -18.93
N LEU A 47 -10.81 -10.78 -19.48
CA LEU A 47 -11.20 -10.56 -20.88
C LEU A 47 -10.40 -11.43 -21.86
N VAL A 48 -9.08 -11.57 -21.65
CA VAL A 48 -8.20 -12.35 -22.52
C VAL A 48 -8.54 -13.84 -22.44
N GLU A 49 -8.72 -14.39 -21.24
CA GLU A 49 -9.09 -15.80 -21.07
C GLU A 49 -10.45 -16.12 -21.70
N ILE A 50 -11.42 -15.21 -21.61
CA ILE A 50 -12.71 -15.38 -22.29
C ILE A 50 -12.51 -15.41 -23.80
N ILE A 51 -11.71 -14.51 -24.38
CA ILE A 51 -11.43 -14.52 -25.82
C ILE A 51 -10.74 -15.82 -26.24
N GLU A 52 -9.77 -16.31 -25.45
CA GLU A 52 -9.05 -17.55 -25.74
C GLU A 52 -9.92 -18.81 -25.65
N ASP A 53 -10.89 -18.84 -24.74
CA ASP A 53 -11.86 -19.94 -24.54
C ASP A 53 -12.96 -20.00 -25.61
N HIS A 54 -13.14 -18.95 -26.41
CA HIS A 54 -14.19 -18.85 -27.43
C HIS A 54 -13.55 -18.75 -28.83
N PRO A 55 -13.11 -19.89 -29.40
CA PRO A 55 -12.28 -19.91 -30.61
C PRO A 55 -12.97 -19.30 -31.84
N ALA A 56 -14.32 -19.24 -31.90
CA ALA A 56 -14.99 -18.59 -33.02
C ALA A 56 -14.81 -17.07 -33.07
N LEU A 57 -14.35 -16.45 -31.97
CA LEU A 57 -13.91 -15.05 -31.98
C LEU A 57 -12.62 -14.84 -32.80
N ARG A 58 -11.83 -15.91 -33.04
CA ARG A 58 -10.59 -15.82 -33.83
C ARG A 58 -10.93 -15.43 -35.26
N GLY A 59 -10.42 -14.28 -35.69
CA GLY A 59 -10.69 -13.71 -37.01
C GLY A 59 -11.99 -12.88 -37.09
N ALA A 60 -12.83 -12.90 -36.05
CA ALA A 60 -14.01 -12.03 -35.93
C ALA A 60 -13.71 -10.73 -35.18
N LEU A 61 -12.71 -10.73 -34.31
CA LEU A 61 -12.19 -9.53 -33.65
C LEU A 61 -11.09 -8.89 -34.50
N ASP A 62 -11.43 -7.84 -35.24
CA ASP A 62 -10.44 -6.99 -35.91
C ASP A 62 -9.77 -6.03 -34.92
N TRP A 63 -8.72 -5.33 -35.38
CA TRP A 63 -7.96 -4.41 -34.53
C TRP A 63 -8.80 -3.30 -33.91
N PRO A 64 -9.67 -2.58 -34.66
CA PRO A 64 -10.56 -1.58 -34.07
C PRO A 64 -11.44 -2.14 -32.96
N ARG A 65 -12.07 -3.30 -33.18
CA ARG A 65 -12.95 -3.92 -32.19
C ARG A 65 -12.19 -4.36 -30.94
N LEU A 66 -10.98 -4.88 -31.11
CA LEU A 66 -10.12 -5.23 -29.98
C LEU A 66 -9.73 -3.98 -29.17
N LEU A 67 -9.39 -2.87 -29.82
CA LEU A 67 -9.06 -1.62 -29.13
C LEU A 67 -10.26 -1.02 -28.38
N GLU A 68 -11.48 -1.17 -28.88
CA GLU A 68 -12.71 -0.79 -28.16
C GLU A 68 -12.95 -1.64 -26.91
N LEU A 69 -12.49 -2.89 -26.91
CA LEU A 69 -12.65 -3.83 -25.80
C LEU A 69 -11.62 -3.63 -24.69
N LEU A 70 -10.41 -3.18 -25.00
CA LEU A 70 -9.31 -3.11 -24.04
C LEU A 70 -9.41 -1.90 -23.10
N THR A 71 -9.22 -2.13 -21.79
CA THR A 71 -9.10 -1.04 -20.81
C THR A 71 -7.73 -0.36 -20.96
N PRO A 72 -7.66 0.98 -21.05
CA PRO A 72 -6.39 1.70 -21.05
C PRO A 72 -5.55 1.40 -19.81
N LEU A 73 -4.26 1.16 -20.03
CA LEU A 73 -3.33 0.86 -18.94
C LEU A 73 -3.20 2.05 -17.98
N LYS A 74 -3.54 1.83 -16.70
CA LYS A 74 -3.44 2.85 -15.65
C LYS A 74 -2.02 2.91 -15.05
N PRO A 75 -1.50 4.09 -14.71
CA PRO A 75 -0.29 4.20 -13.88
C PRO A 75 -0.49 3.52 -12.52
N ARG A 76 0.57 2.91 -12.00
CA ARG A 76 0.60 2.36 -10.63
C ARG A 76 1.46 3.28 -9.77
N HIS A 77 1.00 3.54 -8.55
CA HIS A 77 1.70 4.41 -7.60
C HIS A 77 2.48 3.55 -6.63
N TYR A 78 3.70 3.98 -6.33
CA TYR A 78 4.59 3.36 -5.35
C TYR A 78 5.19 4.47 -4.50
N SER A 79 5.22 4.28 -3.18
CA SER A 79 5.88 5.21 -2.29
C SER A 79 7.40 5.16 -2.50
N ILE A 80 8.00 6.33 -2.71
CA ILE A 80 9.45 6.47 -2.75
C ILE A 80 9.99 6.15 -1.35
N SER A 81 11.06 5.37 -1.31
CA SER A 81 11.67 4.84 -0.08
C SER A 81 13.08 5.32 0.18
N SER A 82 13.54 6.32 -0.58
CA SER A 82 14.81 7.01 -0.40
C SER A 82 14.60 8.47 0.02
N SER A 83 15.69 9.11 0.43
CA SER A 83 15.76 10.53 0.77
C SER A 83 16.51 11.31 -0.31
N GLN A 84 15.99 12.50 -0.64
CA GLN A 84 16.70 13.45 -1.51
C GLN A 84 17.92 14.09 -0.82
N ALA A 85 17.99 14.05 0.50
CA ALA A 85 19.16 14.51 1.26
C ALA A 85 20.35 13.56 1.07
N THR A 86 20.10 12.29 0.76
CA THR A 86 21.15 11.31 0.42
C THR A 86 21.60 11.45 -1.04
N ASP A 87 20.68 11.33 -2.00
CA ASP A 87 20.95 11.60 -3.41
C ASP A 87 19.68 12.12 -4.11
N PRO A 88 19.64 13.40 -4.53
CA PRO A 88 18.45 14.00 -5.16
C PRO A 88 18.15 13.43 -6.55
N ARG A 89 19.05 12.64 -7.14
CA ARG A 89 18.89 12.02 -8.46
C ARG A 89 18.56 10.53 -8.39
N HIS A 90 18.37 9.99 -7.19
CA HIS A 90 18.13 8.58 -6.95
C HIS A 90 16.82 8.35 -6.17
N ALA A 91 16.02 7.39 -6.65
CA ALA A 91 14.76 7.01 -6.03
C ALA A 91 14.73 5.49 -5.83
N ASP A 92 14.59 5.06 -4.57
CA ASP A 92 14.37 3.66 -4.23
C ASP A 92 12.87 3.37 -4.13
N LEU A 93 12.45 2.17 -4.53
CA LEU A 93 11.08 1.68 -4.36
C LEU A 93 11.11 0.35 -3.59
N MET A 94 10.18 0.17 -2.66
CA MET A 94 9.88 -1.15 -2.08
C MET A 94 8.64 -1.73 -2.76
N ILE A 95 8.79 -2.86 -3.44
CA ILE A 95 7.74 -3.42 -4.29
C ILE A 95 7.42 -4.83 -3.83
N SER A 96 6.18 -5.03 -3.38
CA SER A 96 5.63 -6.36 -3.14
C SER A 96 5.16 -6.93 -4.48
N LEU A 97 5.69 -8.09 -4.85
CA LEU A 97 5.26 -8.80 -6.04
C LEU A 97 3.84 -9.34 -5.82
N LEU A 98 2.92 -8.91 -6.68
CA LEU A 98 1.58 -9.46 -6.69
C LEU A 98 1.58 -10.72 -7.55
N GLU A 99 1.60 -11.87 -6.88
CA GLU A 99 1.54 -13.18 -7.52
C GLU A 99 0.67 -14.12 -6.69
N ALA A 100 -0.36 -14.68 -7.31
CA ALA A 100 -1.34 -15.53 -6.64
C ALA A 100 -1.99 -16.48 -7.67
N PRO A 101 -2.66 -17.56 -7.25
CA PRO A 101 -3.51 -18.34 -8.14
C PRO A 101 -4.53 -17.44 -8.86
N ALA A 102 -4.71 -17.63 -10.17
CA ALA A 102 -5.71 -16.88 -10.93
C ALA A 102 -7.12 -17.22 -10.43
N HIS A 103 -8.02 -16.21 -10.37
CA HIS A 103 -9.41 -16.44 -9.93
C HIS A 103 -10.17 -17.36 -10.89
N SER A 104 -9.78 -17.39 -12.15
CA SER A 104 -10.25 -18.33 -13.16
C SER A 104 -9.90 -19.80 -12.87
N GLY A 105 -9.00 -20.05 -11.91
CA GLY A 105 -8.38 -21.36 -11.67
C GLY A 105 -7.30 -21.73 -12.69
N LYS A 106 -6.99 -20.86 -13.66
CA LYS A 106 -6.03 -21.13 -14.73
C LYS A 106 -4.67 -20.50 -14.43
N GLY A 107 -3.79 -21.30 -13.83
CA GLY A 107 -2.40 -20.90 -13.59
C GLY A 107 -2.28 -19.79 -12.54
N THR A 108 -1.32 -18.91 -12.76
CA THR A 108 -0.92 -17.87 -11.80
C THR A 108 -1.24 -16.49 -12.35
N TYR A 109 -1.98 -15.70 -11.58
CA TYR A 109 -2.12 -14.28 -11.84
C TYR A 109 -0.89 -13.54 -11.32
N ARG A 110 -0.35 -12.66 -12.18
CA ARG A 110 0.76 -11.78 -11.85
C ARG A 110 0.35 -10.34 -12.13
N GLY A 111 0.45 -9.47 -11.12
CA GLY A 111 0.07 -8.07 -11.24
C GLY A 111 0.91 -7.34 -12.30
N THR A 112 0.27 -6.59 -13.19
CA THR A 112 0.95 -5.94 -14.32
C THR A 112 2.07 -4.99 -13.88
N GLY A 113 1.83 -4.17 -12.84
CA GLY A 113 2.81 -3.17 -12.37
C GLY A 113 3.97 -3.80 -11.61
N SER A 114 3.68 -4.53 -10.53
CA SER A 114 4.72 -5.17 -9.70
C SER A 114 5.46 -6.28 -10.47
N GLY A 115 4.76 -7.01 -11.34
CA GLY A 115 5.36 -8.00 -12.23
C GLY A 115 6.33 -7.40 -13.23
N HIS A 116 6.00 -6.23 -13.81
CA HIS A 116 6.91 -5.49 -14.70
C HIS A 116 8.13 -4.94 -13.94
N LEU A 117 7.93 -4.29 -12.79
CA LEU A 117 9.05 -3.70 -12.06
C LEU A 117 10.04 -4.75 -11.54
N THR A 118 9.56 -5.91 -11.12
CA THR A 118 10.41 -7.04 -10.70
C THR A 118 11.11 -7.73 -11.88
N SER A 119 10.67 -7.50 -13.13
CA SER A 119 11.34 -8.02 -14.33
C SER A 119 12.47 -7.11 -14.83
N LEU A 120 12.59 -5.88 -14.33
CA LEU A 120 13.62 -4.93 -14.75
C LEU A 120 15.02 -5.35 -14.31
N ARG A 121 16.03 -4.89 -15.04
CA ARG A 121 17.45 -5.10 -14.80
C ARG A 121 18.22 -3.78 -14.82
N PRO A 122 19.42 -3.70 -14.20
CA PRO A 122 20.26 -2.53 -14.30
C PRO A 122 20.52 -2.14 -15.77
N GLY A 123 20.26 -0.88 -16.11
CA GLY A 123 20.36 -0.35 -17.47
C GLY A 123 19.02 -0.23 -18.21
N ASP A 124 17.95 -0.85 -17.71
CA ASP A 124 16.61 -0.69 -18.29
C ASP A 124 16.07 0.73 -18.08
N THR A 125 15.18 1.16 -18.98
CA THR A 125 14.50 2.45 -18.91
C THR A 125 13.05 2.26 -18.45
N LEU A 126 12.69 2.94 -17.36
CA LEU A 126 11.32 2.99 -16.85
C LEU A 126 10.70 4.37 -17.12
N TYR A 127 9.50 4.38 -17.69
CA TYR A 127 8.69 5.60 -17.80
C TYR A 127 7.93 5.82 -16.50
N ALA A 128 8.33 6.84 -15.74
CA ALA A 128 7.69 7.22 -14.49
C ALA A 128 7.57 8.73 -14.38
N ARG A 129 6.69 9.18 -13.48
CA ARG A 129 6.61 10.57 -13.03
C ARG A 129 6.60 10.58 -11.51
N VAL A 130 7.28 11.56 -10.93
CA VAL A 130 7.20 11.80 -9.48
C VAL A 130 5.91 12.56 -9.21
N GLN A 131 5.04 11.98 -8.38
CA GLN A 131 3.88 12.67 -7.84
C GLN A 131 4.22 13.14 -6.42
N PRO A 132 4.10 14.45 -6.13
CA PRO A 132 4.28 14.93 -4.76
C PRO A 132 3.35 14.21 -3.78
N CYS A 133 3.87 13.87 -2.60
CA CYS A 133 3.04 13.34 -1.52
C CYS A 133 2.01 14.40 -1.09
N ARG A 134 0.91 13.95 -0.47
CA ARG A 134 0.00 14.87 0.21
C ARG A 134 0.78 15.62 1.28
N GLU A 135 0.54 16.92 1.44
CA GLU A 135 1.24 17.73 2.45
C GLU A 135 1.06 17.15 3.86
N ALA A 136 -0.14 16.64 4.17
CA ALA A 136 -0.43 15.98 5.44
C ALA A 136 0.43 14.72 5.68
N PHE A 137 0.95 14.06 4.64
CA PHE A 137 1.80 12.88 4.77
C PHE A 137 3.30 13.22 4.69
N ARG A 138 3.66 14.50 4.61
CA ARG A 138 5.06 14.91 4.74
C ARG A 138 5.48 14.78 6.20
N ILE A 139 6.58 14.05 6.41
CA ILE A 139 7.17 13.84 7.73
C ILE A 139 8.33 14.82 7.87
N ASP A 140 8.18 15.75 8.79
CA ASP A 140 9.20 16.73 9.15
C ASP A 140 9.53 16.62 10.63
N ASP A 141 10.50 17.42 11.09
CA ASP A 141 10.92 17.43 12.49
C ASP A 141 10.24 18.56 13.31
N SER A 142 9.08 19.06 12.85
CA SER A 142 8.36 20.15 13.53
C SER A 142 7.72 19.72 14.87
N ALA A 143 7.46 18.42 15.03
CA ALA A 143 6.86 17.81 16.20
C ALA A 143 7.42 16.37 16.36
N PRO A 144 7.23 15.73 17.52
CA PRO A 144 7.52 14.30 17.63
C PRO A 144 6.68 13.50 16.63
N VAL A 145 7.20 12.36 16.15
CA VAL A 145 6.50 11.54 15.15
C VAL A 145 6.37 10.09 15.58
N VAL A 146 5.24 9.48 15.23
CA VAL A 146 4.98 8.05 15.41
C VAL A 146 4.66 7.46 14.03
N MET A 147 5.63 6.75 13.46
CA MET A 147 5.53 6.09 12.16
C MET A 147 5.14 4.62 12.37
N ILE A 148 4.11 4.14 11.68
CA ILE A 148 3.54 2.80 11.87
C ILE A 148 3.37 2.13 10.52
N ALA A 149 4.15 1.08 10.27
CA ALA A 149 4.15 0.34 9.02
C ALA A 149 4.05 -1.17 9.20
N ALA A 150 3.61 -1.85 8.14
CA ALA A 150 3.82 -3.28 7.97
C ALA A 150 4.23 -3.60 6.52
N GLY A 151 5.15 -4.56 6.35
CA GLY A 151 5.68 -4.98 5.04
C GLY A 151 6.19 -3.79 4.21
N THR A 152 5.78 -3.71 2.93
CA THR A 152 6.18 -2.60 2.04
C THR A 152 5.60 -1.23 2.44
N GLY A 153 4.70 -1.17 3.43
CA GLY A 153 4.29 0.09 4.06
C GLY A 153 5.45 0.83 4.75
N LEU A 154 6.60 0.17 4.94
CA LEU A 154 7.83 0.81 5.43
C LEU A 154 8.41 1.85 4.47
N ALA A 155 8.08 1.77 3.17
CA ALA A 155 8.67 2.60 2.12
C ALA A 155 8.82 4.09 2.49
N PRO A 156 7.74 4.85 2.75
CA PRO A 156 7.89 6.27 3.07
C PRO A 156 8.67 6.54 4.36
N PHE A 157 8.61 5.63 5.33
CA PHE A 157 9.29 5.81 6.61
C PHE A 157 10.78 5.53 6.53
N ARG A 158 11.23 4.63 5.63
CA ARG A 158 12.66 4.51 5.31
C ARG A 158 13.22 5.84 4.80
N GLY A 159 12.51 6.49 3.86
CA GLY A 159 12.89 7.82 3.36
C GLY A 159 12.95 8.87 4.48
N ALA A 160 11.94 8.91 5.34
CA ALA A 160 11.90 9.84 6.48
C ALA A 160 13.02 9.56 7.51
N VAL A 161 13.36 8.31 7.77
CA VAL A 161 14.49 7.94 8.64
C VAL A 161 15.82 8.35 8.01
N ALA A 162 15.97 8.21 6.70
CA ALA A 162 17.15 8.69 5.98
C ALA A 162 17.27 10.23 6.02
N ASP A 163 16.17 10.97 5.84
CA ASP A 163 16.14 12.44 5.99
C ASP A 163 16.60 12.85 7.41
N ARG A 164 16.08 12.18 8.43
CA ARG A 164 16.44 12.42 9.84
C ARG A 164 17.89 12.10 10.13
N THR A 165 18.41 11.02 9.57
CA THR A 165 19.83 10.63 9.70
C THR A 165 20.74 11.67 9.06
N ALA A 166 20.38 12.16 7.87
CA ALA A 166 21.12 13.24 7.21
C ALA A 166 21.08 14.55 8.02
N ALA A 167 19.93 14.90 8.61
CA ALA A 167 19.79 16.06 9.47
C ALA A 167 20.67 15.97 10.74
N LEU A 168 20.74 14.79 11.38
CA LEU A 168 21.66 14.57 12.51
C LEU A 168 23.12 14.72 12.10
N ALA A 169 23.51 14.16 10.96
CA ALA A 169 24.88 14.30 10.44
C ALA A 169 25.25 15.77 10.16
N ALA A 170 24.26 16.61 9.84
CA ALA A 170 24.41 18.06 9.69
C ALA A 170 24.44 18.82 11.03
N GLY A 171 24.26 18.15 12.17
CA GLY A 171 24.28 18.75 13.51
C GLY A 171 22.94 19.27 14.01
N ASN A 172 21.84 18.93 13.34
CA ASN A 172 20.50 19.34 13.78
C ASN A 172 20.08 18.56 15.03
N GLN A 173 19.33 19.22 15.91
CA GLN A 173 18.63 18.54 17.01
C GLN A 173 17.32 17.97 16.49
N LEU A 174 17.08 16.68 16.72
CA LEU A 174 15.84 16.02 16.31
C LEU A 174 14.79 15.98 17.42
N ARG A 175 13.51 16.06 17.03
CA ARG A 175 12.39 15.66 17.88
C ARG A 175 12.31 14.13 18.00
N PRO A 176 11.69 13.58 19.06
CA PRO A 176 11.52 12.14 19.20
C PRO A 176 10.78 11.53 18.01
N ALA A 177 11.22 10.37 17.55
CA ALA A 177 10.55 9.60 16.49
C ALA A 177 10.49 8.13 16.87
N LEU A 178 9.27 7.57 16.89
CA LEU A 178 9.05 6.13 16.98
C LEU A 178 8.76 5.56 15.59
N CYS A 179 9.31 4.37 15.30
CA CYS A 179 9.00 3.63 14.08
C CYS A 179 8.55 2.21 14.44
N TYR A 180 7.25 1.99 14.47
CA TYR A 180 6.65 0.66 14.58
C TYR A 180 6.65 -0.02 13.23
N PHE A 181 7.31 -1.17 13.12
CA PHE A 181 7.42 -1.91 11.88
C PHE A 181 7.02 -3.37 12.06
N GLY A 182 5.94 -3.78 11.40
CA GLY A 182 5.45 -5.15 11.37
C GLY A 182 6.01 -5.93 10.18
N CYS A 183 6.58 -7.09 10.45
CA CYS A 183 7.00 -8.07 9.44
C CYS A 183 6.78 -9.49 9.99
N ASP A 184 7.03 -10.51 9.19
CA ASP A 184 6.84 -11.89 9.63
C ASP A 184 7.90 -12.31 10.64
N ALA A 185 9.18 -12.20 10.27
CA ALA A 185 10.30 -12.56 11.14
C ALA A 185 11.55 -11.72 10.87
N ALA A 186 12.38 -11.53 11.90
CA ALA A 186 13.59 -10.72 11.83
C ALA A 186 14.56 -11.18 10.72
N GLU A 187 14.71 -12.49 10.55
CA GLU A 187 15.63 -13.10 9.59
C GLU A 187 15.01 -13.33 8.20
N ALA A 188 13.71 -13.10 8.04
CA ALA A 188 12.98 -13.39 6.81
C ALA A 188 12.72 -12.14 5.97
N ASP A 189 12.00 -11.18 6.54
CA ASP A 189 11.42 -10.06 5.80
C ASP A 189 11.53 -8.73 6.56
N PHE A 190 12.49 -8.62 7.48
CA PHE A 190 12.88 -7.34 8.05
C PHE A 190 13.63 -6.49 7.01
N LEU A 191 12.85 -5.84 6.14
CA LEU A 191 13.33 -4.97 5.08
C LEU A 191 14.24 -3.87 5.65
N HIS A 192 15.46 -3.74 5.11
CA HIS A 192 16.43 -2.71 5.48
C HIS A 192 16.83 -2.70 6.97
N ALA A 193 16.83 -3.86 7.64
CA ALA A 193 17.17 -3.98 9.06
C ALA A 193 18.50 -3.30 9.44
N GLU A 194 19.58 -3.59 8.72
CA GLU A 194 20.91 -3.02 9.02
C GLU A 194 20.92 -1.48 8.97
N GLU A 195 20.28 -0.91 7.95
CA GLU A 195 20.15 0.53 7.75
C GLU A 195 19.35 1.17 8.90
N LEU A 196 18.21 0.56 9.27
CA LEU A 196 17.33 1.07 10.31
C LEU A 196 17.96 0.95 11.71
N TYR A 197 18.68 -0.12 12.01
CA TYR A 197 19.42 -0.26 13.26
C TYR A 197 20.60 0.70 13.36
N ALA A 198 21.28 0.98 12.25
CA ALA A 198 22.30 2.02 12.21
C ALA A 198 21.71 3.41 12.49
N ALA A 199 20.55 3.72 11.89
CA ALA A 199 19.83 4.96 12.14
C ALA A 199 19.36 5.08 13.60
N GLU A 200 18.87 3.99 14.20
CA GLU A 200 18.53 3.94 15.62
C GLU A 200 19.75 4.18 16.51
N SER A 201 20.87 3.52 16.21
CA SER A 201 22.12 3.68 16.95
C SER A 201 22.67 5.11 16.87
N ALA A 202 22.43 5.80 15.76
CA ALA A 202 22.76 7.22 15.57
C ALA A 202 21.78 8.18 16.28
N GLY A 203 20.66 7.68 16.81
CA GLY A 203 19.62 8.48 17.47
C GLY A 203 18.62 9.13 16.51
N ALA A 204 18.58 8.71 15.25
CA ALA A 204 17.64 9.26 14.26
C ALA A 204 16.19 8.85 14.54
N VAL A 205 15.99 7.66 15.07
CA VAL A 205 14.68 7.03 15.31
C VAL A 205 14.79 6.04 16.45
N SER A 206 13.69 5.74 17.14
CA SER A 206 13.59 4.55 17.99
C SER A 206 12.76 3.50 17.26
N LEU A 207 13.38 2.37 16.96
CA LEU A 207 12.81 1.30 16.17
C LEU A 207 12.02 0.33 17.05
N ARG A 208 10.83 -0.02 16.60
CA ARG A 208 9.85 -0.82 17.35
C ARG A 208 9.33 -1.97 16.49
N PRO A 209 10.18 -2.98 16.17
CA PRO A 209 9.77 -4.09 15.32
C PRO A 209 8.70 -4.97 15.99
N ALA A 210 7.81 -5.56 15.20
CA ALA A 210 6.80 -6.52 15.64
C ALA A 210 6.78 -7.70 14.67
N PHE A 211 6.98 -8.91 15.18
CA PHE A 211 7.11 -10.13 14.38
C PHE A 211 5.85 -10.98 14.47
N SER A 212 5.23 -11.24 13.31
CA SER A 212 3.98 -12.01 13.23
C SER A 212 4.17 -13.47 13.65
N THR A 213 5.37 -14.04 13.44
CA THR A 213 5.73 -15.40 13.90
C THR A 213 5.70 -15.54 15.41
N ASP A 214 5.90 -14.43 16.15
CA ASP A 214 5.82 -14.37 17.61
C ASP A 214 4.40 -14.05 18.10
N GLY A 215 3.41 -13.98 17.19
CA GLY A 215 2.05 -13.55 17.48
C GLY A 215 1.92 -12.05 17.77
N THR A 216 2.94 -11.25 17.46
CA THR A 216 2.99 -9.83 17.77
C THR A 216 2.82 -8.98 16.52
N PHE A 217 1.78 -8.16 16.48
CA PHE A 217 1.57 -7.15 15.44
C PHE A 217 1.81 -5.74 16.00
N VAL A 218 1.96 -4.75 15.12
CA VAL A 218 2.25 -3.36 15.51
C VAL A 218 1.24 -2.80 16.51
N GLN A 219 -0.06 -3.10 16.35
CA GLN A 219 -1.10 -2.65 17.28
C GLN A 219 -0.94 -3.25 18.69
N HIS A 220 -0.41 -4.47 18.81
CA HIS A 220 -0.13 -5.09 20.12
C HIS A 220 1.01 -4.37 20.82
N ARG A 221 2.08 -4.06 20.07
CA ARG A 221 3.23 -3.34 20.61
C ARG A 221 2.90 -1.91 21.00
N ILE A 222 2.11 -1.21 20.18
CA ILE A 222 1.59 0.13 20.49
C ILE A 222 0.80 0.13 21.80
N ALA A 223 -0.07 -0.87 22.01
CA ALA A 223 -0.83 -1.00 23.25
C ALA A 223 0.07 -1.29 24.46
N ALA A 224 1.09 -2.15 24.30
CA ALA A 224 2.06 -2.44 25.36
C ALA A 224 2.92 -1.22 25.74
N GLU A 225 3.19 -0.33 24.79
CA GLU A 225 3.99 0.89 24.96
C GLU A 225 3.10 2.15 25.13
N ALA A 226 1.85 1.98 25.56
CA ALA A 226 0.84 3.05 25.63
C ALA A 226 1.28 4.28 26.44
N ASP A 227 2.11 4.13 27.48
CA ASP A 227 2.60 5.25 28.29
C ASP A 227 3.45 6.22 27.47
N GLU A 228 4.40 5.71 26.69
CA GLU A 228 5.26 6.49 25.82
C GLU A 228 4.45 7.12 24.68
N VAL A 229 3.60 6.32 24.01
CA VAL A 229 2.75 6.79 22.91
C VAL A 229 1.84 7.94 23.38
N TRP A 230 1.20 7.80 24.54
CA TRP A 230 0.34 8.84 25.09
C TRP A 230 1.11 10.11 25.45
N ALA A 231 2.30 9.99 26.03
CA ALA A 231 3.15 11.14 26.35
C ALA A 231 3.53 11.92 25.08
N LEU A 232 3.86 11.22 23.99
CA LEU A 232 4.14 11.85 22.69
C LEU A 232 2.89 12.53 22.12
N LEU A 233 1.73 11.89 22.19
CA LEU A 233 0.46 12.50 21.77
C LEU A 233 0.14 13.78 22.56
N ALA A 234 0.38 13.78 23.87
CA ALA A 234 0.24 14.98 24.70
C ALA A 234 1.25 16.07 24.31
N ALA A 235 2.45 15.69 23.87
CA ALA A 235 3.50 16.59 23.39
C ALA A 235 3.30 17.08 21.93
N GLY A 236 2.14 16.84 21.33
CA GLY A 236 1.84 17.34 19.98
C GLY A 236 2.27 16.41 18.85
N ALA A 237 2.58 15.14 19.12
CA ALA A 237 3.05 14.22 18.09
C ALA A 237 2.09 14.07 16.91
N LYS A 238 2.67 13.81 15.74
CA LYS A 238 1.98 13.41 14.51
C LYS A 238 2.14 11.90 14.29
N VAL A 239 1.04 11.23 13.97
CA VAL A 239 0.97 9.79 13.73
C VAL A 239 0.80 9.54 12.25
N TYR A 240 1.62 8.66 11.69
CA TYR A 240 1.58 8.27 10.28
C TYR A 240 1.46 6.76 10.17
N VAL A 241 0.47 6.30 9.40
CA VAL A 241 0.20 4.87 9.18
C VAL A 241 0.34 4.55 7.70
N CYS A 242 1.12 3.54 7.34
CA CYS A 242 1.28 3.10 5.96
C CYS A 242 1.31 1.57 5.84
N GLY A 243 0.58 1.00 4.88
CA GLY A 243 0.52 -0.44 4.66
C GLY A 243 -0.90 -0.95 4.40
N ASP A 244 -1.23 -2.12 4.96
CA ASP A 244 -2.51 -2.81 4.78
C ASP A 244 -3.69 -2.01 5.38
N GLY A 245 -4.55 -1.47 4.52
CA GLY A 245 -5.76 -0.75 4.89
C GLY A 245 -6.95 -1.62 5.27
N GLY A 246 -6.91 -2.93 4.96
CA GLY A 246 -7.97 -3.89 5.27
C GLY A 246 -7.87 -4.47 6.68
N ARG A 247 -6.65 -4.69 7.19
CA ARG A 247 -6.43 -5.31 8.52
C ARG A 247 -5.58 -4.47 9.46
N MET A 248 -4.39 -4.05 9.02
CA MET A 248 -3.43 -3.35 9.89
C MET A 248 -3.97 -1.99 10.34
N ALA A 249 -4.41 -1.14 9.41
CA ALA A 249 -4.87 0.20 9.75
C ALA A 249 -6.09 0.21 10.69
N PRO A 250 -7.15 -0.60 10.48
CA PRO A 250 -8.23 -0.73 11.47
C PRO A 250 -7.76 -1.18 12.85
N GLY A 251 -6.81 -2.12 12.91
CA GLY A 251 -6.21 -2.58 14.16
C GLY A 251 -5.45 -1.48 14.90
N VAL A 252 -4.68 -0.67 14.17
CA VAL A 252 -3.99 0.51 14.74
C VAL A 252 -4.98 1.54 15.25
N ARG A 253 -6.05 1.85 14.51
CA ARG A 253 -7.10 2.77 14.98
C ARG A 253 -7.70 2.31 16.31
N GLU A 254 -8.01 1.01 16.45
CA GLU A 254 -8.51 0.46 17.72
C GLU A 254 -7.49 0.51 18.85
N ALA A 255 -6.20 0.32 18.58
CA ALA A 255 -5.16 0.47 19.60
C ALA A 255 -5.12 1.91 20.14
N PHE A 256 -5.15 2.92 19.26
CA PHE A 256 -5.20 4.32 19.68
C PHE A 256 -6.47 4.65 20.47
N ARG A 257 -7.63 4.16 20.02
CA ARG A 257 -8.88 4.32 20.79
C ARG A 257 -8.81 3.67 22.16
N THR A 258 -8.19 2.50 22.27
CA THR A 258 -7.99 1.81 23.55
C THR A 258 -7.12 2.62 24.49
N ILE A 259 -5.96 3.11 24.00
CA ILE A 259 -5.09 4.01 24.77
C ILE A 259 -5.88 5.22 25.28
N TYR A 260 -6.68 5.86 24.43
CA TYR A 260 -7.49 7.00 24.84
C TYR A 260 -8.52 6.64 25.92
N ARG A 261 -9.25 5.53 25.77
CA ARG A 261 -10.25 5.08 26.77
C ARG A 261 -9.61 4.86 28.14
N ASP A 262 -8.41 4.28 28.17
CA ASP A 262 -7.69 4.00 29.41
C ASP A 262 -7.20 5.29 30.09
N ARG A 263 -6.84 6.31 29.30
CA ARG A 263 -6.30 7.59 29.81
C ARG A 263 -7.34 8.67 30.04
N THR A 264 -8.52 8.54 29.43
CA THR A 264 -9.62 9.49 29.57
C THR A 264 -10.94 8.73 29.79
N PRO A 265 -11.15 8.15 30.99
CA PRO A 265 -12.37 7.44 31.32
C PRO A 265 -13.61 8.32 31.11
N GLY A 266 -14.59 7.83 30.37
CA GLY A 266 -15.82 8.57 30.03
C GLY A 266 -15.71 9.49 28.81
N GLY A 267 -14.54 9.59 28.18
CA GLY A 267 -14.35 10.32 26.93
C GLY A 267 -14.84 9.57 25.69
N ASN A 268 -15.11 10.29 24.60
CA ASN A 268 -15.47 9.72 23.31
C ASN A 268 -14.20 9.45 22.45
N ALA A 269 -13.75 8.20 22.42
CA ALA A 269 -12.53 7.81 21.71
C ALA A 269 -12.63 7.96 20.18
N GLU A 270 -13.81 7.78 19.60
CA GLU A 270 -14.00 7.92 18.16
C GLU A 270 -13.95 9.38 17.74
N GLU A 271 -14.61 10.25 18.50
CA GLU A 271 -14.54 11.70 18.29
C GLU A 271 -13.12 12.23 18.45
N TRP A 272 -12.40 11.81 19.50
CA TRP A 272 -11.00 12.18 19.69
C TRP A 272 -10.11 11.79 18.51
N LEU A 273 -10.22 10.56 18.02
CA LEU A 273 -9.41 10.10 16.88
C LEU A 273 -9.78 10.90 15.62
N ASN A 274 -11.07 11.18 15.41
CA ASN A 274 -11.52 12.00 14.29
C ASN A 274 -11.02 13.45 14.39
N THR A 275 -10.90 14.01 15.58
CA THR A 275 -10.23 15.31 15.80
C THR A 275 -8.76 15.24 15.41
N LEU A 276 -8.01 14.20 15.83
CA LEU A 276 -6.61 14.05 15.41
C LEU A 276 -6.47 13.95 13.89
N VAL A 277 -7.38 13.26 13.21
CA VAL A 277 -7.42 13.18 11.74
C VAL A 277 -7.70 14.55 11.13
N ALA A 278 -8.71 15.27 11.64
CA ALA A 278 -9.07 16.60 11.15
C ALA A 278 -7.94 17.63 11.33
N ASP A 279 -7.19 17.53 12.43
CA ASP A 279 -6.06 18.39 12.76
C ASP A 279 -4.77 17.99 12.02
N GLY A 280 -4.80 16.94 11.18
CA GLY A 280 -3.62 16.44 10.47
C GLY A 280 -2.56 15.81 11.38
N ARG A 281 -2.96 15.41 12.60
CA ARG A 281 -2.10 14.74 13.59
C ARG A 281 -2.18 13.22 13.55
N TYR A 282 -3.12 12.67 12.78
CA TYR A 282 -3.21 11.24 12.46
C TYR A 282 -3.48 11.10 10.97
N VAL A 283 -2.54 10.50 10.23
CA VAL A 283 -2.58 10.46 8.76
C VAL A 283 -2.31 9.04 8.27
N GLU A 284 -3.17 8.56 7.38
CA GLU A 284 -3.08 7.23 6.79
C GLU A 284 -2.73 7.34 5.29
N ASP A 285 -1.71 6.61 4.85
CA ASP A 285 -1.41 6.29 3.44
C ASP A 285 -1.49 4.77 3.27
N VAL A 286 -2.72 4.27 3.19
CA VAL A 286 -3.01 2.83 3.20
C VAL A 286 -3.49 2.35 1.83
N TYR A 287 -3.14 1.11 1.52
CA TYR A 287 -3.49 0.46 0.27
C TYR A 287 -4.48 -0.67 0.57
N ALA A 288 -5.37 -0.98 -0.38
CA ALA A 288 -6.12 -2.23 -0.30
C ALA A 288 -5.10 -3.38 -0.33
N ALA A 289 -5.04 -4.16 0.75
CA ALA A 289 -4.13 -5.30 0.81
C ALA A 289 -4.76 -6.53 0.15
N ASN A 290 -3.91 -7.27 -0.57
CA ASN A 290 -4.15 -8.59 -1.18
C ASN A 290 -4.74 -9.61 -0.21
#